data_AF-A0A1U7VM90-F1
#
_entry.id   AF-A0A1U7VM90-F1
#
_cell.length_a   1.000
_cell.length_b   1.000
_cell.length_c   1.000
_cell.angle_alpha   90.00
_cell.angle_beta   90.00
_cell.angle_gamma   90.00
#
_symmetry.space_group_name_H-M   'P 1'
#
loop_
_entity.id
_entity.type
_entity.pdbx_description
1 polymer ?
#
loop_
_entity_poly.entity_id
_entity_poly.type
_entity_poly.pdbx_seq_one_letter_code
_entity_poly.pdbx_strand_id
1 'polypeptide(L)'
;MFRARFNFNFKGPLESDDWVNVRNVIEFLARFHELTKKVSGSRYVTCNSHFEDVSELYCHLKMCLASEDEHLRKMAEQMQEKFKKYWGEPEKMNKMIFIASVLDPRNKFEYVEGALEELFGEEKGKKINAEVYAYMNSLFGEYLKKYSTESCPQSPSSSTSSNNTSNIPSGSVIRR
;
A
#
# COMPACT_ATOMS: atom_id res chain seq x y z
N MET A 1 7.39 -10.78 13.35
CA MET A 1 7.55 -10.10 14.66
C MET A 1 8.94 -9.46 14.68
N PHE A 2 9.01 -8.13 14.70
CA PHE A 2 10.28 -7.37 14.69
C PHE A 2 11.00 -7.53 16.02
N ARG A 3 12.08 -8.31 16.08
CA ARG A 3 12.91 -8.42 17.28
C ARG A 3 14.02 -7.38 17.23
N ALA A 4 13.88 -6.32 18.02
CA ALA A 4 14.96 -5.39 18.31
C ALA A 4 16.01 -6.07 19.19
N ARG A 5 17.30 -5.92 18.87
CA ARG A 5 18.39 -6.25 19.80
C ARG A 5 18.89 -4.92 20.34
N PHE A 6 18.40 -4.53 21.51
CA PHE A 6 18.95 -3.40 22.23
C PHE A 6 20.10 -3.92 23.09
N ASN A 7 21.31 -3.43 22.85
CA ASN A 7 22.46 -3.73 23.69
C ASN A 7 22.36 -2.92 24.98
N PHE A 8 21.72 -3.51 25.99
CA PHE A 8 21.82 -2.99 27.33
C PHE A 8 22.99 -3.67 28.03
N ASN A 9 24.08 -2.92 28.22
CA ASN A 9 25.26 -3.42 28.90
C ASN A 9 25.12 -3.15 30.41
N PHE A 10 24.15 -3.82 31.06
CA PHE A 10 23.88 -3.60 32.48
C PHE A 10 24.96 -4.25 33.35
N LYS A 11 25.84 -3.43 33.92
CA LYS A 11 26.80 -3.82 34.98
C LYS A 11 26.39 -3.16 36.30
N GLY A 12 25.35 -3.68 36.94
CA GLY A 12 24.89 -3.19 38.25
C GLY A 12 23.38 -2.87 38.28
N PRO A 13 22.89 -2.32 39.40
CA PRO A 13 21.53 -1.81 39.50
C PRO A 13 21.30 -0.71 38.46
N LEU A 14 20.08 -0.63 37.92
CA LEU A 14 19.71 0.40 36.95
C LEU A 14 19.85 1.79 37.56
N GLU A 15 20.62 2.64 36.90
CA GLU A 15 20.75 4.04 37.28
C GLU A 15 19.60 4.87 36.71
N SER A 16 19.47 6.11 37.17
CA SER A 16 18.42 7.03 36.69
C SER A 16 18.44 7.16 35.15
N ASP A 17 19.63 7.22 34.56
CA ASP A 17 19.81 7.39 33.11
C ASP A 17 19.37 6.14 32.32
N ASP A 18 19.51 4.95 32.90
CA ASP A 18 19.01 3.71 32.29
C ASP A 18 17.49 3.75 32.14
N TRP A 19 16.77 4.29 33.13
CA TRP A 19 15.31 4.42 33.06
C TRP A 19 14.85 5.45 32.04
N VAL A 20 15.64 6.50 31.80
CA VAL A 20 15.39 7.45 30.70
C VAL A 20 15.55 6.74 29.35
N ASN A 21 16.62 5.96 29.18
CA ASN A 21 16.84 5.18 27.96
C ASN A 21 15.72 4.16 27.70
N VAL A 22 15.26 3.46 28.74
CA VAL A 22 14.14 2.52 28.64
C VAL A 22 12.86 3.21 28.19
N ARG A 23 12.54 4.39 28.73
CA ARG A 23 11.36 5.16 28.28
C ARG A 23 11.46 5.55 26.82
N ASN A 24 12.62 6.03 26.37
CA ASN A 24 12.84 6.41 24.97
C ASN A 24 12.68 5.21 24.03
N VAL A 25 13.18 4.03 24.42
CA VAL A 25 13.00 2.79 23.67
C VAL A 25 11.51 2.40 23.60
N ILE A 26 10.79 2.47 24.71
CA ILE A 26 9.35 2.14 24.75
C ILE A 26 8.57 3.07 23.82
N GLU A 27 8.83 4.37 23.89
CA GLU A 27 8.16 5.37 23.07
C GLU A 27 8.42 5.14 21.57
N PHE A 28 9.67 4.89 21.20
CA PHE A 28 10.03 4.54 19.83
C PHE A 28 9.33 3.26 19.34
N LEU A 29 9.32 2.20 20.16
CA LEU A 29 8.70 0.93 19.79
C LEU A 29 7.17 0.97 19.75
N ALA A 30 6.54 1.91 20.45
CA ALA A 30 5.09 2.02 20.52
C ALA A 30 4.45 2.10 19.13
N ARG A 31 5.06 2.87 18.21
CA ARG A 31 4.57 2.99 16.83
C ARG A 31 4.61 1.66 16.07
N PHE A 32 5.71 0.92 16.18
CA PHE A 32 5.84 -0.40 15.56
C PHE A 32 4.86 -1.41 16.13
N HIS A 33 4.61 -1.34 17.44
CA HIS A 33 3.68 -2.23 18.12
C HIS A 33 2.24 -2.01 17.67
N GLU A 34 1.79 -0.75 17.58
CA GLU A 34 0.43 -0.43 17.13
C GLU A 34 0.20 -0.85 15.68
N LEU A 35 1.17 -0.60 14.80
CA LEU A 35 1.10 -1.09 13.43
C LEU A 35 1.11 -2.62 13.36
N THR A 36 1.96 -3.29 14.14
CA THR A 36 1.99 -4.76 14.21
C THR A 36 0.63 -5.32 14.62
N LYS A 37 -0.03 -4.71 15.61
CA LYS A 37 -1.40 -5.10 16.00
C LYS A 37 -2.38 -4.93 14.85
N LYS A 38 -2.34 -3.79 14.15
CA LYS A 38 -3.27 -3.50 13.04
C LYS A 38 -3.11 -4.52 11.90
N VAL A 39 -1.89 -4.81 11.48
CA VAL A 39 -1.62 -5.75 10.38
C VAL A 39 -1.74 -7.23 10.77
N SER A 40 -1.63 -7.55 12.06
CA SER A 40 -1.80 -8.93 12.58
C SER A 40 -3.26 -9.28 12.90
N GLY A 41 -4.20 -8.35 12.68
CA GLY A 41 -5.62 -8.61 12.86
C GLY A 41 -6.13 -9.70 11.91
N SER A 42 -6.98 -10.59 12.41
CA SER A 42 -7.61 -11.67 11.63
C SER A 42 -9.13 -11.54 11.49
N ARG A 43 -9.74 -10.57 12.20
CA ARG A 43 -11.20 -10.38 12.26
C ARG A 43 -11.73 -9.34 11.27
N TYR A 44 -10.86 -8.76 10.47
CA TYR A 44 -11.17 -7.75 9.47
C TYR A 44 -10.16 -7.87 8.32
N VAL A 45 -10.51 -7.30 7.16
CA VAL A 45 -9.60 -7.23 6.02
C VAL A 45 -8.48 -6.25 6.37
N THR A 46 -7.24 -6.72 6.33
CA THR A 46 -6.04 -5.90 6.61
C THR A 46 -5.37 -5.41 5.33
N CYS A 47 -5.52 -6.14 4.22
CA CYS A 47 -4.74 -5.89 3.00
C CYS A 47 -5.03 -4.55 2.34
N ASN A 48 -6.24 -4.01 2.51
CA ASN A 48 -6.69 -2.77 1.89
C ASN A 48 -6.15 -1.50 2.56
N SER A 49 -5.82 -1.55 3.87
CA SER A 49 -5.12 -0.46 4.58
C SER A 49 -3.62 -0.69 4.69
N HIS A 50 -3.12 -1.84 4.23
CA HIS A 50 -1.77 -2.28 4.52
C HIS A 50 -0.70 -1.35 3.95
N PHE A 51 -0.94 -0.78 2.77
CA PHE A 51 -0.03 0.20 2.19
C PHE A 51 0.06 1.46 3.05
N GLU A 52 -1.08 1.99 3.49
CA GLU A 52 -1.15 3.16 4.39
C GLU A 52 -0.36 2.87 5.69
N ASP A 53 -0.60 1.71 6.29
CA ASP A 53 0.08 1.27 7.53
C ASP A 53 1.60 1.17 7.38
N VAL A 54 2.07 0.57 6.29
CA VAL A 54 3.50 0.44 6.00
C VAL A 54 4.12 1.80 5.67
N SER A 55 3.37 2.68 5.01
CA SER A 55 3.81 4.03 4.66
C SER A 55 3.97 4.92 5.89
N GLU A 56 3.01 4.88 6.83
CA GLU A 56 3.11 5.58 8.11
C GLU A 56 4.37 5.15 8.88
N LEU A 57 4.65 3.84 8.91
CA LEU A 57 5.86 3.33 9.54
C LEU A 57 7.13 3.84 8.88
N TYR A 58 7.15 3.88 7.56
CA TYR A 58 8.30 4.32 6.79
C TYR A 58 8.56 5.81 6.98
N CYS A 59 7.51 6.64 7.00
CA CYS A 59 7.61 8.06 7.34
C CYS A 59 8.14 8.26 8.76
N HIS A 60 7.59 7.54 9.74
CA HIS A 60 8.07 7.62 11.13
C HIS A 60 9.55 7.24 11.23
N LEU A 61 9.98 6.17 10.56
CA LEU A 61 11.39 5.78 10.49
C LEU A 61 12.27 6.87 9.89
N LYS A 62 11.85 7.51 8.79
CA LYS A 62 12.57 8.63 8.19
C LYS A 62 12.71 9.81 9.14
N MET A 63 11.64 10.16 9.87
CA MET A 63 11.70 11.23 10.87
C MET A 63 12.69 10.90 11.99
N CYS A 64 12.67 9.67 12.52
CA CYS A 64 13.61 9.26 13.56
C CYS A 64 15.07 9.23 13.06
N LEU A 65 15.30 8.85 11.80
CA LEU A 65 16.63 8.89 11.18
C LEU A 65 17.17 10.32 11.00
N ALA A 66 16.28 11.28 10.75
CA ALA A 66 16.62 12.70 10.62
C ALA A 66 16.75 13.42 11.98
N SER A 67 16.54 12.72 13.10
CA SER A 67 16.63 13.30 14.44
C SER A 67 18.06 13.71 14.81
N GLU A 68 18.17 14.80 15.59
CA GLU A 68 19.41 15.22 16.23
C GLU A 68 19.81 14.30 17.39
N ASP A 69 18.84 13.59 17.98
CA ASP A 69 19.10 12.59 19.02
C ASP A 69 19.81 11.37 18.42
N GLU A 70 21.09 11.21 18.77
CA GLU A 70 21.95 10.12 18.29
C GLU A 70 21.43 8.73 18.71
N HIS A 71 20.81 8.60 19.90
CA HIS A 71 20.27 7.33 20.36
C HIS A 71 19.05 6.94 19.52
N LEU A 72 18.15 7.91 19.29
CA LEU A 72 16.98 7.70 18.44
C LEU A 72 17.38 7.34 17.01
N ARG A 73 18.37 8.05 16.44
CA ARG A 73 18.89 7.77 15.10
C ARG A 73 19.49 6.37 14.99
N LYS A 74 20.33 5.96 15.95
CA LYS A 74 20.91 4.60 16.01
C LYS A 74 19.84 3.51 16.10
N MET A 75 18.76 3.73 16.84
CA MET A 75 17.64 2.80 16.89
C MET A 75 16.89 2.72 15.56
N ALA A 76 16.67 3.88 14.93
CA ALA A 76 16.01 3.98 13.64
C ALA A 76 16.82 3.29 12.53
N GLU A 77 18.16 3.42 12.53
CA GLU A 77 19.05 2.71 11.60
C GLU A 77 18.86 1.19 11.69
N GLN A 78 18.91 0.63 12.90
CA GLN A 78 18.72 -0.82 13.11
C GLN A 78 17.32 -1.30 12.74
N MET A 79 16.29 -0.45 12.89
CA MET A 79 14.93 -0.80 12.46
C MET A 79 14.74 -0.62 10.96
N GLN A 80 15.43 0.32 10.33
CA GLN A 80 15.41 0.50 8.89
C GLN A 80 15.98 -0.75 8.19
N GLU A 81 17.04 -1.35 8.72
CA GLU A 81 17.58 -2.61 8.19
C GLU A 81 16.53 -3.74 8.22
N LYS A 82 15.76 -3.83 9.31
CA LYS A 82 14.67 -4.82 9.40
C LYS A 82 13.53 -4.49 8.46
N PHE A 83 13.15 -3.21 8.36
CA PHE A 83 12.14 -2.76 7.43
C PHE A 83 12.51 -3.17 6.00
N LYS A 84 13.74 -2.85 5.57
CA LYS A 84 14.28 -3.24 4.25
C LYS A 84 14.35 -4.76 4.08
N LYS A 85 14.68 -5.52 5.14
CA LYS A 85 14.70 -6.99 5.09
C LYS A 85 13.31 -7.59 4.81
N TYR A 86 12.25 -7.02 5.39
CA TYR A 86 10.90 -7.56 5.26
C TYR A 86 10.16 -7.03 4.03
N TRP A 87 10.28 -5.75 3.73
CA TRP A 87 9.56 -5.09 2.63
C TRP A 87 10.40 -4.95 1.36
N GLY A 88 11.72 -5.10 1.45
CA GLY A 88 12.63 -4.81 0.36
C GLY A 88 12.91 -3.31 0.22
N GLU A 89 13.70 -2.98 -0.80
CA GLU A 89 13.73 -1.62 -1.33
C GLU A 89 12.37 -1.30 -1.99
N PRO A 90 11.98 -0.02 -2.13
CA PRO A 90 10.67 0.36 -2.66
C PRO A 90 10.29 -0.32 -3.99
N GLU A 91 11.26 -0.50 -4.89
CA GLU A 91 11.08 -1.14 -6.20
C GLU A 91 10.91 -2.67 -6.10
N LYS A 92 11.32 -3.27 -4.99
CA LYS A 92 11.22 -4.70 -4.69
C LYS A 92 10.05 -5.04 -3.76
N MET A 93 9.28 -4.03 -3.32
CA MET A 93 8.08 -4.26 -2.53
C MET A 93 7.08 -5.11 -3.30
N ASN A 94 6.36 -5.96 -2.58
CA ASN A 94 5.32 -6.79 -3.18
C ASN A 94 4.21 -5.90 -3.77
N LYS A 95 4.06 -5.95 -5.09
CA LYS A 95 3.09 -5.14 -5.85
C LYS A 95 1.64 -5.32 -5.38
N MET A 96 1.31 -6.46 -4.79
CA MET A 96 -0.02 -6.75 -4.24
C MET A 96 -0.42 -5.79 -3.11
N ILE A 97 0.54 -5.20 -2.39
CA ILE A 97 0.25 -4.23 -1.31
C ILE A 97 -0.38 -2.96 -1.90
N PHE A 98 0.14 -2.48 -3.02
CA PHE A 98 -0.39 -1.32 -3.72
C PHE A 98 -1.72 -1.65 -4.41
N ILE A 99 -1.79 -2.80 -5.10
CA ILE A 99 -3.02 -3.24 -5.79
C ILE A 99 -4.18 -3.41 -4.81
N ALA A 100 -3.96 -4.02 -3.64
CA ALA A 100 -5.00 -4.16 -2.63
C ALA A 100 -5.55 -2.80 -2.16
N SER A 101 -4.69 -1.77 -2.16
CA SER A 101 -5.08 -0.41 -1.81
C SER A 101 -5.87 0.26 -2.94
N VAL A 102 -5.48 0.04 -4.20
CA VAL A 102 -6.23 0.50 -5.39
C VAL A 102 -7.61 -0.14 -5.49
N LEU A 103 -7.72 -1.42 -5.12
CA LEU A 103 -8.97 -2.16 -5.17
C LEU A 103 -9.94 -1.80 -4.04
N ASP A 104 -9.50 -1.05 -3.02
CA ASP A 104 -10.40 -0.50 -2.02
C ASP A 104 -11.25 0.61 -2.67
N PRO A 105 -12.58 0.48 -2.71
CA PRO A 105 -13.46 1.48 -3.34
C PRO A 105 -13.34 2.89 -2.74
N ARG A 106 -12.79 3.00 -1.52
CA ARG A 106 -12.57 4.29 -0.85
C ARG A 106 -11.33 5.00 -1.35
N ASN A 107 -10.42 4.29 -1.99
CA ASN A 107 -9.17 4.82 -2.50
C ASN A 107 -9.29 5.02 -4.01
N LYS A 108 -8.67 6.10 -4.50
CA LYS A 108 -8.48 6.31 -5.93
C LYS A 108 -7.07 5.87 -6.34
N PHE A 109 -6.85 5.59 -7.61
CA PHE A 109 -5.50 5.22 -8.08
C PHE A 109 -4.51 6.37 -7.85
N GLU A 110 -4.97 7.60 -8.03
CA GLU A 110 -4.23 8.84 -7.80
C GLU A 110 -3.76 8.99 -6.35
N TYR A 111 -4.46 8.38 -5.38
CA TYR A 111 -4.01 8.35 -3.99
C TYR A 111 -2.71 7.52 -3.85
N VAL A 112 -2.66 6.34 -4.49
CA VAL A 112 -1.47 5.49 -4.45
C VAL A 112 -0.31 6.14 -5.18
N GLU A 113 -0.57 6.79 -6.30
CA GLU A 113 0.42 7.59 -7.03
C GLU A 113 1.03 8.69 -6.14
N GLY A 114 0.19 9.55 -5.56
CA GLY A 114 0.66 10.64 -4.71
C GLY A 114 1.44 10.16 -3.49
N ALA A 115 0.98 9.10 -2.83
CA ALA A 115 1.69 8.49 -1.70
C ALA A 115 3.05 7.92 -2.10
N LEU A 116 3.16 7.27 -3.27
CA LEU A 116 4.43 6.74 -3.76
C LEU A 116 5.44 7.87 -4.06
N GLU A 117 4.98 8.97 -4.65
CA GLU A 117 5.81 10.15 -4.90
C GLU A 117 6.28 10.80 -3.59
N GLU A 118 5.40 10.94 -2.61
CA GLU A 118 5.75 11.49 -1.29
C GLU A 118 6.78 10.61 -0.56
N LEU A 119 6.57 9.28 -0.59
CA LEU A 119 7.43 8.34 0.12
C LEU A 119 8.81 8.17 -0.55
N PHE A 120 8.87 8.17 -1.88
CA PHE A 120 10.07 7.76 -2.60
C PHE A 120 10.67 8.83 -3.51
N GLY A 121 10.05 10.01 -3.58
CA GLY A 121 10.38 11.08 -4.51
C GLY A 121 9.66 10.89 -5.85
N GLU A 122 9.47 12.01 -6.57
CA GLU A 122 8.65 12.06 -7.80
C GLU A 122 9.09 11.02 -8.85
N GLU A 123 10.38 11.00 -9.23
CA GLU A 123 10.89 10.11 -10.27
C GLU A 123 10.69 8.62 -9.91
N LYS A 124 11.08 8.24 -8.69
CA LYS A 124 11.00 6.85 -8.23
C LYS A 124 9.57 6.42 -7.96
N GLY A 125 8.76 7.32 -7.39
CA GLY A 125 7.33 7.11 -7.15
C GLY A 125 6.58 6.84 -8.44
N LYS A 126 6.76 7.70 -9.46
CA LYS A 126 6.16 7.52 -10.80
C LYS A 126 6.56 6.20 -11.45
N LYS A 127 7.84 5.82 -11.35
CA LYS A 127 8.34 4.53 -11.85
C LYS A 127 7.62 3.35 -11.19
N ILE A 128 7.54 3.34 -9.86
CA ILE A 128 6.87 2.27 -9.11
C ILE A 128 5.37 2.23 -9.46
N ASN A 129 4.73 3.40 -9.55
CA ASN A 129 3.32 3.52 -9.92
C ASN A 129 3.02 2.90 -11.29
N ALA A 130 3.86 3.21 -12.30
CA ALA A 130 3.75 2.65 -13.63
C ALA A 130 3.89 1.11 -13.64
N GLU A 131 4.83 0.57 -12.84
CA GLU A 131 4.98 -0.88 -12.70
C GLU A 131 3.77 -1.55 -12.02
N VAL A 132 3.19 -0.89 -11.01
CA VAL A 132 1.96 -1.37 -10.34
C VAL A 132 0.80 -1.39 -11.33
N TYR A 133 0.62 -0.32 -12.10
CA TYR A 133 -0.42 -0.22 -13.12
C TYR A 133 -0.28 -1.30 -14.19
N ALA A 134 0.94 -1.52 -14.70
CA ALA A 134 1.22 -2.56 -15.69
C ALA A 134 0.92 -3.95 -15.14
N TYR A 135 1.33 -4.25 -13.90
CA TYR A 135 1.09 -5.54 -13.27
C TYR A 135 -0.41 -5.79 -13.02
N MET A 136 -1.14 -4.77 -12.53
CA MET A 136 -2.59 -4.84 -12.34
C MET A 136 -3.33 -5.14 -13.64
N ASN A 137 -2.98 -4.46 -14.74
CA ASN A 137 -3.58 -4.72 -16.05
C ASN A 137 -3.25 -6.12 -16.58
N SER A 138 -2.03 -6.62 -16.34
CA SER A 138 -1.68 -8.00 -16.69
C SER A 138 -2.55 -9.01 -15.95
N LEU A 139 -2.75 -8.84 -14.63
CA LEU A 139 -3.63 -9.70 -13.83
C LEU A 139 -5.07 -9.65 -14.33
N PHE A 140 -5.55 -8.45 -14.68
CA PHE A 140 -6.88 -8.29 -15.26
C PHE A 140 -7.01 -8.99 -16.62
N GLY A 141 -5.99 -8.92 -17.47
CA GLY A 141 -5.95 -9.65 -18.74
C GLY A 141 -6.02 -11.18 -18.55
N GLU A 142 -5.33 -11.72 -17.56
CA GLU A 142 -5.43 -13.14 -17.21
C GLU A 142 -6.83 -13.51 -16.68
N TYR A 143 -7.41 -12.67 -15.84
CA TYR A 143 -8.79 -12.81 -15.37
C TYR A 143 -9.77 -12.88 -16.56
N LEU A 144 -9.68 -11.91 -17.49
CA LEU A 144 -10.53 -11.91 -18.68
C LEU A 144 -10.33 -13.18 -19.51
N LYS A 145 -9.10 -13.61 -19.73
CA LYS A 145 -8.80 -14.83 -20.50
C LYS A 145 -9.46 -16.06 -19.88
N LYS A 146 -9.46 -16.17 -18.55
CA LYS A 146 -10.06 -17.30 -17.82
C LYS A 146 -11.59 -17.32 -17.94
N TYR A 147 -12.23 -16.16 -17.80
CA TYR A 147 -13.69 -16.07 -17.75
C TYR A 147 -14.36 -15.78 -19.10
N SER A 148 -13.60 -15.41 -20.14
CA SER A 148 -14.12 -15.28 -21.52
C SER A 148 -14.35 -16.63 -22.21
N THR A 149 -13.81 -17.73 -21.66
CA THR A 149 -14.01 -19.09 -22.19
C THR A 149 -15.26 -19.80 -21.65
N GLU A 150 -15.97 -19.22 -20.68
CA GLU A 150 -17.17 -19.83 -20.08
C GLU A 150 -18.50 -19.27 -20.65
N SER A 151 -18.45 -18.36 -21.63
CA SER A 151 -19.65 -17.90 -22.35
C SER A 151 -19.96 -18.77 -23.57
N CYS A 152 -20.80 -19.79 -23.35
CA CYS A 152 -21.76 -20.49 -24.23
C CYS A 152 -21.37 -20.87 -25.70
N PRO A 153 -21.57 -22.14 -26.13
CA PRO A 153 -21.42 -22.53 -27.53
C PRO A 153 -22.34 -21.73 -28.47
N GLN A 154 -21.74 -21.20 -29.54
CA GLN A 154 -22.45 -20.50 -30.61
C GLN A 154 -23.55 -21.40 -31.20
N SER A 155 -24.81 -20.98 -31.04
CA SER A 155 -25.88 -21.47 -31.89
C SER A 155 -25.80 -20.75 -33.24
N PRO A 156 -25.75 -21.45 -34.39
CA PRO A 156 -25.79 -20.79 -35.68
C PRO A 156 -27.23 -20.39 -35.97
N SER A 157 -27.52 -19.09 -36.06
CA SER A 157 -28.72 -18.64 -36.79
C SER A 157 -28.47 -17.28 -37.46
N SER A 158 -28.18 -17.41 -38.76
CA SER A 158 -28.72 -16.62 -39.87
C SER A 158 -28.76 -15.09 -39.75
N SER A 159 -27.92 -14.48 -40.56
CA SER A 159 -28.11 -13.18 -41.17
C SER A 159 -29.52 -13.01 -41.77
N THR A 160 -30.17 -11.87 -41.51
CA THR A 160 -31.03 -11.21 -42.50
C THR A 160 -31.01 -9.71 -42.25
N SER A 161 -30.42 -8.96 -43.19
CA SER A 161 -30.57 -7.51 -43.34
C SER A 161 -32.02 -7.12 -43.55
N SER A 162 -32.45 -5.98 -43.02
CA SER A 162 -33.34 -5.05 -43.74
C SER A 162 -33.35 -3.68 -43.06
N ASN A 163 -32.94 -2.68 -43.83
CA ASN A 163 -33.13 -1.26 -43.56
C ASN A 163 -34.63 -0.93 -43.46
N ASN A 164 -34.98 0.11 -42.69
CA ASN A 164 -35.89 1.17 -43.16
C ASN A 164 -35.80 2.42 -42.28
N THR A 165 -35.33 3.50 -42.90
CA THR A 165 -35.53 4.89 -42.52
C THR A 165 -36.97 5.33 -42.80
N SER A 166 -37.58 6.11 -41.91
CA SER A 166 -38.57 7.13 -42.30
C SER A 166 -38.73 8.20 -41.22
N ASN A 167 -39.08 9.40 -41.67
CA ASN A 167 -38.93 10.69 -41.01
C ASN A 167 -40.04 11.03 -39.98
N ILE A 168 -39.64 11.95 -39.09
CA ILE A 168 -40.30 12.84 -38.11
C ILE A 168 -41.72 13.38 -38.49
N PRO A 169 -42.52 13.91 -37.52
CA PRO A 169 -42.38 15.34 -37.15
C PRO A 169 -42.55 15.69 -35.64
N SER A 170 -41.87 16.79 -35.30
CA SER A 170 -41.95 17.75 -34.19
C SER A 170 -43.10 17.73 -33.16
N GLY A 171 -42.76 18.02 -31.89
CA GLY A 171 -43.71 18.57 -30.91
C GLY A 171 -43.22 18.74 -29.47
N SER A 172 -42.84 19.98 -29.11
CA SER A 172 -42.97 20.63 -27.78
C SER A 172 -42.21 20.13 -26.52
N VAL A 173 -41.18 20.92 -26.17
CA VAL A 173 -40.92 21.59 -24.86
C VAL A 173 -41.91 21.30 -23.72
N ILE A 174 -41.41 20.93 -22.54
CA ILE A 174 -41.68 21.57 -21.23
C ILE A 174 -40.59 21.16 -20.21
N ARG A 175 -40.00 22.19 -19.60
CA ARG A 175 -39.14 22.11 -18.40
C ARG A 175 -39.97 21.79 -17.16
N ARG A 176 -39.43 20.99 -16.25
CA ARG A 176 -39.36 21.31 -14.81
C ARG A 176 -38.03 20.82 -14.26
#